data_AF-A0A9N9NRD7-F1
#
_entry.id   AF-A0A9N9NRD7-F1
#
_cell.length_a   1.000
_cell.length_b   1.000
_cell.length_c   1.000
_cell.angle_alpha   90.00
_cell.angle_beta   90.00
_cell.angle_gamma   90.00
#
_symmetry.space_group_name_H-M   'P 1'
#
loop_
_entity.id
_entity.type
_entity.pdbx_description
1 polymer ?
#
loop_
_entity_poly.entity_id
_entity_poly.type
_entity_poly.pdbx_seq_one_letter_code
_entity_poly.pdbx_strand_id
1 'polypeptide(L)'
;VMTLPKFLKESSTSNISPAWYNVHRRFMYRYDLLGGHDVDQNWIKDVRVKVDGKIRGKIVPRFQLHNWNQFDYQYLIQDPKEASSLTDTLATECRNRGFDGMVLEVGYTALLREFIKNLGNKLHEQSQELILVLAPKSSLTAAQYEDFSQFVDLFSLMTYDYSQPSAPGPNAPIEWVEDNIVALTPTSINRNKLLLGLNMYGTDFFNGQMEHVIGNAVIQKLKQHNPIIEWDKKFEEHHFRYQENGISHDVWYPSLKSIKSRLDLAEDYGTG
;
A
#
# COMPACT_ATOMS: atom_id res chain seq x y z
N VAL A 1 0.02 -13.63 -21.97
CA VAL A 1 0.09 -12.93 -20.67
C VAL A 1 -0.43 -11.51 -20.87
N MET A 2 -1.36 -11.05 -20.03
CA MET A 2 -1.85 -9.67 -20.07
C MET A 2 -0.77 -8.75 -19.45
N THR A 3 -0.33 -7.72 -20.18
CA THR A 3 0.63 -6.72 -19.66
C THR A 3 -0.12 -5.58 -18.97
N LEU A 4 0.55 -4.85 -18.08
CA LEU A 4 -0.06 -3.70 -17.41
C LEU A 4 -0.62 -2.64 -18.39
N PRO A 5 0.10 -2.23 -19.46
CA PRO A 5 -0.46 -1.34 -20.47
C PRO A 5 -1.69 -1.90 -21.20
N LYS A 6 -1.77 -3.23 -21.38
CA LYS A 6 -2.94 -3.86 -22.00
C LYS A 6 -4.14 -3.84 -21.05
N PHE A 7 -3.92 -4.20 -19.78
CA PHE A 7 -4.94 -4.10 -18.74
C PHE A 7 -5.51 -2.67 -18.63
N LEU A 8 -4.63 -1.66 -18.60
CA LEU A 8 -5.04 -0.26 -18.47
C LEU A 8 -5.85 0.28 -19.66
N LYS A 9 -5.76 -0.34 -20.83
CA LYS A 9 -6.60 0.02 -21.99
C LYS A 9 -8.05 -0.44 -21.83
N GLU A 10 -8.26 -1.47 -21.02
CA GLU A 10 -9.56 -2.12 -20.79
C GLU A 10 -10.17 -1.71 -19.43
N SER A 11 -9.43 -0.94 -18.61
CA SER A 11 -9.85 -0.51 -17.27
C SER A 11 -10.31 0.94 -17.17
N SER A 12 -10.88 1.31 -16.02
CA SER A 12 -10.98 2.70 -15.57
C SER A 12 -9.60 3.29 -15.28
N THR A 13 -9.53 4.58 -14.98
CA THR A 13 -8.28 5.21 -14.56
C THR A 13 -7.81 4.61 -13.23
N SER A 14 -6.54 4.23 -13.16
CA SER A 14 -5.90 3.59 -12.00
C SER A 14 -4.63 4.31 -11.62
N ASN A 15 -4.38 4.38 -10.31
CA ASN A 15 -3.14 4.86 -9.72
C ASN A 15 -2.12 3.72 -9.69
N ILE A 16 -0.94 3.96 -10.28
CA ILE A 16 0.20 3.05 -10.29
C ILE A 16 1.28 3.67 -9.42
N SER A 17 1.68 2.96 -8.36
CA SER A 17 2.64 3.45 -7.36
C SER A 17 3.95 2.66 -7.38
N PRO A 18 4.94 3.08 -8.19
CA PRO A 18 6.29 2.53 -8.12
C PRO A 18 6.95 2.77 -6.76
N ALA A 19 7.63 1.77 -6.22
CA ALA A 19 8.38 1.87 -4.98
C ALA A 19 9.85 2.29 -5.21
N TRP A 20 10.05 3.50 -5.73
CA TRP A 20 11.40 4.02 -6.03
C TRP A 20 12.02 4.79 -4.87
N TYR A 21 11.24 5.61 -4.15
CA TYR A 21 11.81 6.64 -3.29
C TYR A 21 11.87 6.25 -1.81
N ASN A 22 13.06 6.44 -1.23
CA ASN A 22 13.27 6.51 0.21
C ASN A 22 13.69 7.93 0.59
N VAL A 23 12.97 8.53 1.55
CA VAL A 23 13.18 9.90 2.02
C VAL A 23 14.05 9.86 3.27
N HIS A 24 15.24 10.43 3.19
CA HIS A 24 16.19 10.46 4.30
C HIS A 24 16.38 11.89 4.78
N ARG A 25 16.26 12.12 6.09
CA ARG A 25 16.68 13.39 6.70
C ARG A 25 18.20 13.39 6.86
N ARG A 26 18.88 14.38 6.25
CA ARG A 26 20.34 14.49 6.30
C ARG A 26 20.81 15.46 7.38
N PHE A 27 20.27 16.68 7.32
CA PHE A 27 20.55 17.77 8.25
C PHE A 27 19.26 18.56 8.46
N MET A 28 19.31 19.55 9.34
CA MET A 28 18.23 20.51 9.52
C MET A 28 17.81 21.11 8.17
N TYR A 29 16.54 21.00 7.83
CA TYR A 29 15.92 21.51 6.60
C TYR A 29 16.40 20.86 5.29
N ARG A 30 17.14 19.75 5.35
CA ARG A 30 17.71 19.09 4.17
C ARG A 30 17.40 17.60 4.12
N TYR A 31 16.80 17.19 3.01
CA TYR A 31 16.34 15.84 2.76
C TYR A 31 16.92 15.29 1.46
N ASP A 32 17.30 14.02 1.48
CA ASP A 32 17.70 13.27 0.30
C ASP A 32 16.56 12.37 -0.16
N LEU A 33 16.29 12.38 -1.46
CA LEU A 33 15.37 11.47 -2.12
C LEU A 33 16.18 10.37 -2.82
N LEU A 34 16.43 9.27 -2.11
CA LEU A 34 17.17 8.13 -2.63
C LEU A 34 16.28 7.31 -3.59
N GLY A 35 16.90 6.68 -4.60
CA GLY A 35 16.21 5.84 -5.59
C GLY A 35 15.66 6.58 -6.82
N GLY A 36 15.83 7.91 -6.91
CA GLY A 36 15.42 8.68 -8.09
C GLY A 36 16.12 8.31 -9.41
N HIS A 37 17.14 7.43 -9.37
CA HIS A 37 17.79 6.86 -10.54
C HIS A 37 17.04 5.65 -11.12
N ASP A 38 16.13 5.03 -10.35
CA ASP A 38 15.29 3.91 -10.77
C ASP A 38 14.04 4.37 -11.54
N VAL A 39 13.82 5.69 -11.64
CA VAL A 39 12.70 6.27 -12.39
C VAL A 39 12.88 5.99 -13.89
N ASP A 40 12.07 5.08 -14.41
CA ASP A 40 12.07 4.73 -15.83
C ASP A 40 11.03 5.55 -16.61
N GLN A 41 11.51 6.53 -17.36
CA GLN A 41 10.69 7.41 -18.21
C GLN A 41 10.08 6.70 -19.42
N ASN A 42 10.67 5.61 -19.89
CA ASN A 42 10.10 4.83 -20.99
C ASN A 42 8.93 4.00 -20.46
N TRP A 43 9.12 3.34 -19.32
CA TRP A 43 8.05 2.61 -18.65
C TRP A 43 6.86 3.52 -18.27
N ILE A 44 7.12 4.73 -17.77
CA ILE A 44 6.06 5.72 -17.49
C ILE A 44 5.23 6.01 -18.75
N LYS A 45 5.86 6.18 -19.91
CA LYS A 45 5.15 6.41 -21.18
C LYS A 45 4.27 5.22 -21.56
N ASP A 46 4.76 4.00 -21.35
CA ASP A 46 4.00 2.78 -21.64
C ASP A 46 2.78 2.61 -20.72
N VAL A 47 2.90 3.03 -19.45
CA VAL A 47 1.80 2.96 -18.47
C VAL A 47 0.78 4.07 -18.69
N ARG A 48 1.19 5.26 -19.14
CA ARG A 48 0.32 6.40 -19.46
C ARG A 48 -0.44 6.21 -20.77
N VAL A 49 -1.08 5.05 -20.93
CA VAL A 49 -1.97 4.78 -22.06
C VAL A 49 -3.13 5.77 -22.06
N LYS A 50 -3.46 6.28 -23.26
CA LYS A 50 -4.60 7.16 -23.47
C LYS A 50 -5.73 6.40 -24.14
N VAL A 51 -6.92 6.50 -23.57
CA VAL A 51 -8.17 5.96 -24.13
C VAL A 51 -9.20 7.08 -24.04
N ASP A 52 -9.82 7.42 -25.16
CA ASP A 52 -10.79 8.53 -25.27
C ASP A 52 -10.27 9.86 -24.71
N GLY A 53 -8.99 10.15 -24.97
CA GLY A 53 -8.31 11.37 -24.52
C GLY A 53 -7.93 11.39 -23.03
N LYS A 54 -8.31 10.37 -22.25
CA LYS A 54 -7.99 10.27 -20.82
C LYS A 54 -6.79 9.36 -20.57
N ILE A 55 -5.89 9.78 -19.69
CA ILE A 55 -4.80 8.94 -19.19
C ILE A 55 -5.40 7.88 -18.25
N ARG A 56 -5.06 6.61 -18.49
CA ARG A 56 -5.56 5.49 -17.66
C ARG A 56 -4.60 5.11 -16.54
N GLY A 57 -3.29 5.18 -16.74
CA GLY A 57 -2.30 4.93 -15.69
C GLY A 57 -1.75 6.23 -15.12
N LYS A 58 -2.24 6.66 -13.95
CA LYS A 58 -1.65 7.76 -13.19
C LYS A 58 -0.41 7.25 -12.44
N ILE A 59 0.70 7.97 -12.50
CA ILE A 59 1.96 7.62 -11.85
C ILE A 59 2.06 8.38 -10.53
N VAL A 60 1.96 7.66 -9.42
CA VAL A 60 1.96 8.18 -8.05
C VAL A 60 2.99 7.44 -7.19
N PRO A 61 4.30 7.68 -7.38
CA PRO A 61 5.32 6.87 -6.73
C PRO A 61 5.26 6.97 -5.20
N ARG A 62 5.68 5.89 -4.55
CA ARG A 62 5.76 5.81 -3.10
C ARG A 62 7.00 6.53 -2.60
N PHE A 63 6.80 7.40 -1.61
CA PHE A 63 7.84 8.06 -0.83
C PHE A 63 7.73 7.59 0.61
N GLN A 64 8.69 6.78 1.03
CA GLN A 64 8.74 6.23 2.38
C GLN A 64 9.75 6.99 3.24
N LEU A 65 9.35 7.41 4.44
CA LEU A 65 10.25 7.96 5.45
C LEU A 65 11.05 6.81 6.09
N HIS A 66 12.04 6.33 5.37
CA HIS A 66 12.80 5.13 5.69
C HIS A 66 13.90 5.41 6.73
N ASN A 67 14.01 4.57 7.76
CA ASN A 67 14.97 4.68 8.88
C ASN A 67 14.89 5.99 9.69
N TRP A 68 13.74 6.65 9.71
CA TRP A 68 13.51 7.80 10.58
C TRP A 68 13.42 7.36 12.04
N ASN A 69 14.16 8.03 12.92
CA ASN A 69 14.08 7.81 14.36
C ASN A 69 13.11 8.80 15.01
N GLN A 70 12.89 8.63 16.32
CA GLN A 70 11.97 9.49 17.09
C GLN A 70 12.32 10.98 17.02
N PHE A 71 13.61 11.35 16.99
CA PHE A 71 14.02 12.75 16.90
C PHE A 71 13.68 13.35 15.53
N ASP A 72 13.83 12.61 14.44
CA ASP A 72 13.46 13.09 13.11
C ASP A 72 11.97 13.44 13.03
N TYR A 73 11.12 12.59 13.59
CA TYR A 73 9.68 12.87 13.72
C TYR A 73 9.41 14.06 14.65
N GLN A 74 10.10 14.17 15.79
CA GLN A 74 9.93 15.31 16.69
C GLN A 74 10.26 16.64 16.02
N TYR A 75 11.36 16.71 15.26
CA TYR A 75 11.70 17.91 14.49
C TYR A 75 10.64 18.24 13.44
N LEU A 76 10.16 17.24 12.70
CA LEU A 76 9.10 17.43 11.71
C LEU A 76 7.78 17.94 12.33
N ILE A 77 7.46 17.49 13.55
CA ILE A 77 6.26 17.91 14.29
C ILE A 77 6.40 19.31 14.89
N GLN A 78 7.57 19.63 15.46
CA GLN A 78 7.76 20.82 16.29
C GLN A 78 8.27 22.05 15.52
N ASP A 79 8.96 21.85 14.40
CA ASP A 79 9.54 22.94 13.62
C ASP A 79 8.79 23.12 12.29
N PRO A 80 7.98 24.19 12.13
CA PRO A 80 7.29 24.48 10.88
C PRO A 80 8.22 24.62 9.68
N LYS A 81 9.48 25.03 9.88
CA LYS A 81 10.46 25.12 8.79
C LYS A 81 10.92 23.76 8.31
N GLU A 82 11.02 22.75 9.19
CA GLU A 82 11.29 21.37 8.77
C GLU A 82 10.13 20.81 7.95
N ALA A 83 8.89 20.98 8.44
CA ALA A 83 7.70 20.55 7.71
C ALA A 83 7.60 21.22 6.33
N SER A 84 7.87 22.53 6.25
CA SER A 84 7.89 23.27 4.97
C SER A 84 8.99 22.77 4.04
N SER A 85 10.21 22.56 4.56
CA SER A 85 11.36 22.13 3.74
C SER A 85 11.15 20.73 3.16
N LEU A 86 10.57 19.81 3.94
CA LEU A 86 10.19 18.49 3.45
C LEU A 86 9.07 18.58 2.41
N THR A 87 8.04 19.38 2.68
CA THR A 87 6.92 19.59 1.75
C THR A 87 7.41 20.09 0.40
N ASP A 88 8.25 21.12 0.40
CA ASP A 88 8.81 21.70 -0.83
C ASP A 88 9.71 20.71 -1.59
N THR A 89 10.49 19.91 -0.86
CA THR A 89 11.34 18.87 -1.44
C THR A 89 10.51 17.82 -2.18
N LEU A 90 9.48 17.27 -1.53
CA LEU A 90 8.62 16.23 -2.09
C LEU A 90 7.79 16.75 -3.28
N ALA A 91 7.15 17.90 -3.11
CA ALA A 91 6.32 18.49 -4.16
C ALA A 91 7.15 18.92 -5.38
N THR A 92 8.38 19.44 -5.15
CA THR A 92 9.28 19.80 -6.26
C THR A 92 9.72 18.58 -7.06
N GLU A 93 10.01 17.45 -6.41
CA GLU A 93 10.36 16.21 -7.14
C GLU A 93 9.17 15.73 -7.98
N CYS A 94 7.96 15.71 -7.40
CA CYS A 94 6.75 15.33 -8.14
C CYS A 94 6.55 16.19 -9.38
N ARG A 95 6.68 17.52 -9.24
CA ARG A 95 6.61 18.47 -10.37
C ARG A 95 7.67 18.22 -11.43
N ASN A 96 8.93 18.12 -11.01
CA ASN A 96 10.08 18.02 -11.91
C ASN A 96 10.05 16.72 -12.72
N ARG A 97 9.54 15.63 -12.12
CA ARG A 97 9.37 14.33 -12.79
C ARG A 97 8.04 14.19 -13.53
N GLY A 98 7.12 15.14 -13.37
CA GLY A 98 5.80 15.13 -13.97
C GLY A 98 4.92 14.00 -13.46
N PHE A 99 5.05 13.60 -12.20
CA PHE A 99 4.17 12.61 -11.56
C PHE A 99 2.76 13.16 -11.40
N ASP A 100 1.76 12.27 -11.35
CA ASP A 100 0.35 12.64 -11.14
C ASP A 100 0.02 12.86 -9.66
N GLY A 101 0.99 12.62 -8.76
CA GLY A 101 0.81 12.62 -7.32
C GLY A 101 1.88 11.80 -6.63
N MET A 102 1.61 11.43 -5.38
CA MET A 102 2.48 10.56 -4.60
C MET A 102 1.70 9.68 -3.63
N VAL A 103 2.29 8.54 -3.28
CA VAL A 103 1.90 7.75 -2.11
C VAL A 103 2.87 8.06 -0.98
N LEU A 104 2.39 8.64 0.10
CA LEU A 104 3.18 8.95 1.29
C LEU A 104 3.09 7.81 2.31
N GLU A 105 4.24 7.27 2.71
CA GLU A 105 4.34 6.28 3.79
C GLU A 105 5.16 6.82 4.95
N VAL A 106 4.49 6.99 6.10
CA VAL A 106 5.05 7.62 7.30
C VAL A 106 4.61 6.89 8.57
N GLY A 107 5.47 6.91 9.59
CA GLY A 107 5.06 6.57 10.95
C GLY A 107 4.33 7.73 11.63
N TYR A 108 3.65 7.44 12.74
CA TYR A 108 2.99 8.44 13.61
C TYR A 108 1.99 9.36 12.88
N THR A 109 1.25 8.83 11.90
CA THR A 109 0.37 9.57 11.00
C THR A 109 -0.52 10.60 11.70
N ALA A 110 -1.16 10.23 12.82
CA ALA A 110 -2.01 11.13 13.60
C ALA A 110 -1.29 12.42 14.08
N LEU A 111 -0.01 12.31 14.43
CA LEU A 111 0.80 13.43 14.93
C LEU A 111 1.30 14.34 13.81
N LEU A 112 1.29 13.87 12.56
CA LEU A 112 1.79 14.58 11.39
C LEU A 112 0.70 15.33 10.61
N ARG A 113 -0.48 15.54 11.21
CA ARG A 113 -1.64 16.19 10.58
C ARG A 113 -1.28 17.48 9.84
N GLU A 114 -0.62 18.43 10.48
CA GLU A 114 -0.29 19.73 9.85
C GLU A 114 0.69 19.58 8.68
N PHE A 115 1.68 18.70 8.80
CA PHE A 115 2.60 18.40 7.70
C PHE A 115 1.84 17.79 6.51
N ILE A 116 1.02 16.77 6.75
CA ILE A 116 0.26 16.07 5.70
C ILE A 116 -0.75 17.03 5.04
N LYS A 117 -1.38 17.91 5.82
CA LYS A 117 -2.26 18.96 5.31
C LYS A 117 -1.51 19.93 4.39
N ASN A 118 -0.34 20.41 4.81
CA ASN A 118 0.46 21.32 4.01
C ASN A 118 0.93 20.66 2.71
N LEU A 119 1.35 19.40 2.78
CA LEU A 119 1.74 18.62 1.61
C LEU A 119 0.58 18.38 0.65
N GLY A 120 -0.59 17.99 1.15
CA GLY A 120 -1.80 17.80 0.36
C GLY A 120 -2.18 19.06 -0.41
N ASN A 121 -2.29 20.19 0.31
CA ASN A 121 -2.55 21.49 -0.31
C ASN A 121 -1.49 21.83 -1.38
N LYS A 122 -0.21 21.57 -1.12
CA LYS A 122 0.88 21.89 -2.05
C LYS A 122 0.84 21.07 -3.33
N LEU A 123 0.43 19.80 -3.23
CA LEU A 123 0.23 18.92 -4.39
C LEU A 123 -1.03 19.32 -5.15
N HIS A 124 -2.13 19.65 -4.47
CA HIS A 124 -3.36 20.12 -5.09
C HIS A 124 -3.18 21.42 -5.89
N GLU A 125 -2.36 22.36 -5.41
CA GLU A 125 -1.93 23.54 -6.18
C GLU A 125 -1.29 23.18 -7.54
N GLN A 126 -0.72 21.99 -7.65
CA GLN A 126 -0.04 21.46 -8.83
C GLN A 126 -0.90 20.46 -9.61
N SER A 127 -2.18 20.31 -9.26
CA SER A 127 -3.09 19.28 -9.81
C SER A 127 -2.56 17.85 -9.61
N GLN A 128 -1.89 17.60 -8.50
CA GLN A 128 -1.32 16.31 -8.11
C GLN A 128 -2.05 15.73 -6.90
N GLU A 129 -2.18 14.40 -6.87
CA GLU A 129 -2.89 13.68 -5.80
C GLU A 129 -1.96 13.31 -4.63
N LEU A 130 -2.50 13.35 -3.41
CA LEU A 130 -1.88 12.78 -2.22
C LEU A 130 -2.61 11.51 -1.81
N ILE A 131 -1.90 10.38 -1.83
CA ILE A 131 -2.36 9.11 -1.28
C ILE A 131 -1.59 8.84 0.01
N LEU A 132 -2.28 8.44 1.08
CA LEU A 132 -1.66 8.18 2.37
C LEU A 132 -1.72 6.69 2.72
N VAL A 133 -0.58 6.09 3.07
CA VAL A 133 -0.55 4.71 3.56
C VAL A 133 -1.06 4.66 5.01
N LEU A 134 -1.97 3.73 5.29
CA LEU A 134 -2.48 3.43 6.62
C LEU A 134 -2.14 1.98 6.99
N ALA A 135 -1.55 1.78 8.17
CA ALA A 135 -1.42 0.46 8.75
C ALA A 135 -2.78 -0.08 9.24
N PRO A 136 -2.96 -1.40 9.33
CA PRO A 136 -4.11 -1.99 10.00
C PRO A 136 -4.19 -1.57 11.46
N LYS A 137 -5.41 -1.58 12.01
CA LYS A 137 -5.74 -1.01 13.32
C LYS A 137 -5.11 0.38 13.43
N SER A 138 -5.31 1.15 12.35
CA SER A 138 -4.66 2.43 12.09
C SER A 138 -4.63 3.30 13.35
N SER A 139 -3.55 4.06 13.50
CA SER A 139 -3.44 5.07 14.55
C SER A 139 -4.49 6.20 14.43
N LEU A 140 -5.21 6.28 13.31
CA LEU A 140 -6.27 7.25 13.11
C LEU A 140 -7.61 6.71 13.65
N THR A 141 -8.28 7.55 14.44
CA THR A 141 -9.71 7.40 14.73
C THR A 141 -10.55 7.72 13.50
N ALA A 142 -11.83 7.31 13.47
CA ALA A 142 -12.77 7.68 12.40
C ALA A 142 -12.87 9.20 12.20
N ALA A 143 -12.88 9.98 13.28
CA ALA A 143 -12.90 11.45 13.22
C ALA A 143 -11.62 12.03 12.59
N GLN A 144 -10.46 11.43 12.90
CA GLN A 144 -9.20 11.83 12.25
C GLN A 144 -9.14 11.40 10.79
N TYR A 145 -9.68 10.24 10.44
CA TYR A 145 -9.80 9.83 9.04
C TYR A 145 -10.64 10.84 8.24
N GLU A 146 -11.81 11.23 8.76
CA GLU A 146 -12.67 12.23 8.15
C GLU A 146 -11.95 13.59 8.01
N ASP A 147 -11.23 14.01 9.04
CA ASP A 147 -10.43 15.22 9.00
C ASP A 147 -9.32 15.17 7.92
N PHE A 148 -8.57 14.08 7.85
CA PHE A 148 -7.51 13.89 6.86
C PHE A 148 -8.07 13.81 5.43
N SER A 149 -9.28 13.28 5.27
CA SER A 149 -9.93 13.14 3.97
C SER A 149 -10.21 14.48 3.28
N GLN A 150 -10.08 15.61 3.99
CA GLN A 150 -10.22 16.95 3.40
C GLN A 150 -9.00 17.36 2.55
N PHE A 151 -7.83 16.77 2.80
CA PHE A 151 -6.57 17.11 2.13
C PHE A 151 -5.80 15.88 1.62
N VAL A 152 -6.35 14.68 1.81
CA VAL A 152 -5.87 13.41 1.24
C VAL A 152 -6.91 12.90 0.23
N ASP A 153 -6.44 12.51 -0.95
CA ASP A 153 -7.30 12.03 -2.04
C ASP A 153 -7.72 10.58 -1.82
N LEU A 154 -6.77 9.71 -1.47
CA LEU A 154 -6.99 8.29 -1.25
C LEU A 154 -6.16 7.78 -0.07
N PHE A 155 -6.62 6.70 0.57
CA PHE A 155 -5.93 6.03 1.67
C PHE A 155 -5.62 4.60 1.29
N SER A 156 -4.34 4.24 1.22
CA SER A 156 -3.89 2.88 0.94
C SER A 156 -3.80 2.10 2.25
N LEU A 157 -4.84 1.33 2.57
CA LEU A 157 -4.92 0.57 3.82
C LEU A 157 -4.24 -0.80 3.66
N MET A 158 -3.18 -1.06 4.42
CA MET A 158 -2.36 -2.27 4.30
C MET A 158 -2.98 -3.49 5.00
N THR A 159 -4.20 -3.90 4.62
CA THR A 159 -4.94 -5.06 5.16
C THR A 159 -4.34 -6.41 4.73
N TYR A 160 -3.07 -6.63 5.04
CA TYR A 160 -2.32 -7.88 4.87
C TYR A 160 -1.20 -7.96 5.92
N ASP A 161 -0.37 -9.00 5.89
CA ASP A 161 0.65 -9.32 6.89
C ASP A 161 0.09 -9.52 8.31
N TYR A 162 -1.08 -10.16 8.40
CA TYR A 162 -1.75 -10.45 9.66
C TYR A 162 -0.97 -11.42 10.55
N SER A 163 -0.55 -12.56 9.98
CA SER A 163 0.11 -13.63 10.72
C SER A 163 1.60 -13.39 10.93
N GLN A 164 2.14 -13.98 11.99
CA GLN A 164 3.54 -13.84 12.42
C GLN A 164 4.16 -15.23 12.58
N PRO A 165 5.50 -15.38 12.58
CA PRO A 165 6.14 -16.69 12.72
C PRO A 165 5.75 -17.47 13.98
N SER A 166 5.42 -16.78 15.07
CA SER A 166 4.94 -17.37 16.32
C SER A 166 3.47 -17.80 16.30
N ALA A 167 2.70 -17.32 15.32
CA ALA A 167 1.30 -17.65 15.09
C ALA A 167 1.01 -17.77 13.58
N PRO A 168 1.51 -18.85 12.92
CA PRO A 168 1.25 -19.12 11.51
C PRO A 168 -0.24 -19.10 11.18
N GLY A 169 -0.59 -18.58 10.00
CA GLY A 169 -1.98 -18.43 9.61
C GLY A 169 -2.18 -17.55 8.37
N PRO A 170 -3.41 -17.03 8.18
CA PRO A 170 -3.80 -16.30 6.99
C PRO A 170 -3.02 -15.00 6.78
N ASN A 171 -2.92 -14.58 5.52
CA ASN A 171 -2.25 -13.31 5.21
C ASN A 171 -3.14 -12.11 5.56
N ALA A 172 -4.45 -12.22 5.35
CA ALA A 172 -5.43 -11.14 5.44
C ALA A 172 -6.84 -11.69 5.77
N PRO A 173 -7.09 -12.26 6.97
CA PRO A 173 -8.38 -12.89 7.27
C PRO A 173 -9.56 -11.93 7.08
N ILE A 174 -10.64 -12.40 6.41
CA ILE A 174 -11.70 -11.52 5.88
C ILE A 174 -12.40 -10.68 6.95
N GLU A 175 -12.73 -11.25 8.11
CA GLU A 175 -13.38 -10.54 9.23
C GLU A 175 -12.47 -9.43 9.78
N TRP A 176 -11.16 -9.67 9.81
CA TRP A 176 -10.20 -8.65 10.21
C TRP A 176 -10.08 -7.53 9.17
N VAL A 177 -10.18 -7.84 7.87
CA VAL A 177 -10.23 -6.80 6.82
C VAL A 177 -11.47 -5.93 7.03
N GLU A 178 -12.63 -6.54 7.25
CA GLU A 178 -13.89 -5.85 7.54
C GLU A 178 -13.79 -4.95 8.79
N ASP A 179 -13.25 -5.46 9.90
CA ASP A 179 -13.04 -4.70 11.13
C ASP A 179 -12.24 -3.41 10.89
N ASN A 180 -11.22 -3.47 10.02
CA ASN A 180 -10.41 -2.30 9.68
C ASN A 180 -11.21 -1.25 8.89
N ILE A 181 -12.12 -1.67 8.01
CA ILE A 181 -13.00 -0.78 7.25
C ILE A 181 -13.94 -0.07 8.21
N VAL A 182 -14.62 -0.84 9.07
CA VAL A 182 -15.63 -0.32 10.01
C VAL A 182 -14.99 0.61 11.05
N ALA A 183 -13.80 0.28 11.55
CA ALA A 183 -13.09 1.10 12.53
C ALA A 183 -12.72 2.50 12.00
N LEU A 184 -12.31 2.60 10.74
CA LEU A 184 -11.91 3.86 10.10
C LEU A 184 -13.10 4.62 9.50
N THR A 185 -14.07 3.89 8.97
CA THR A 185 -15.20 4.44 8.22
C THR A 185 -16.52 3.84 8.74
N PRO A 186 -16.92 4.12 9.99
CA PRO A 186 -18.15 3.56 10.57
C PRO A 186 -19.41 4.03 9.84
N THR A 187 -19.34 5.16 9.14
CA THR A 187 -20.35 5.63 8.20
C THR A 187 -19.82 5.53 6.77
N SER A 188 -20.70 5.67 5.77
CA SER A 188 -20.31 5.67 4.35
C SER A 188 -19.59 6.96 3.91
N ILE A 189 -19.40 7.93 4.81
CA ILE A 189 -18.76 9.21 4.49
C ILE A 189 -17.28 8.97 4.14
N ASN A 190 -16.87 9.44 2.96
CA ASN A 190 -15.51 9.33 2.40
C ASN A 190 -14.96 7.90 2.26
N ARG A 191 -15.79 6.87 2.43
CA ARG A 191 -15.34 5.48 2.37
C ARG A 191 -14.81 5.07 0.99
N ASN A 192 -15.30 5.69 -0.07
CA ASN A 192 -14.80 5.53 -1.43
C ASN A 192 -13.36 6.03 -1.63
N LYS A 193 -12.77 6.74 -0.64
CA LYS A 193 -11.35 7.11 -0.63
C LYS A 193 -10.46 6.03 0.00
N LEU A 194 -11.02 5.07 0.72
CA LEU A 194 -10.26 3.98 1.34
C LEU A 194 -10.03 2.88 0.28
N LEU A 195 -8.77 2.53 0.04
CA LEU A 195 -8.36 1.45 -0.87
C LEU A 195 -7.95 0.24 -0.03
N LEU A 196 -8.60 -0.90 -0.24
CA LEU A 196 -8.27 -2.12 0.50
C LEU A 196 -6.98 -2.77 -0.04
N GLY A 197 -6.09 -3.10 0.88
CA GLY A 197 -4.86 -3.81 0.57
C GLY A 197 -5.14 -5.28 0.27
N LEU A 198 -4.70 -5.73 -0.91
CA LEU A 198 -4.70 -7.13 -1.33
C LEU A 198 -3.27 -7.59 -1.58
N ASN A 199 -2.80 -8.57 -0.82
CA ASN A 199 -1.49 -9.17 -1.06
C ASN A 199 -1.52 -10.04 -2.33
N MET A 200 -0.45 -9.93 -3.14
CA MET A 200 -0.21 -10.78 -4.33
C MET A 200 0.95 -11.77 -4.12
N TYR A 201 1.49 -11.79 -2.91
CA TYR A 201 2.40 -12.79 -2.37
C TYR A 201 1.67 -13.60 -1.29
N GLY A 202 2.25 -14.72 -0.90
CA GLY A 202 1.83 -15.48 0.28
C GLY A 202 2.96 -15.62 1.27
N THR A 203 2.72 -16.42 2.29
CA THR A 203 3.68 -16.66 3.37
C THR A 203 3.83 -18.15 3.59
N ASP A 204 5.06 -18.63 3.69
CA ASP A 204 5.41 -20.00 4.07
C ASP A 204 6.01 -19.97 5.48
N PHE A 205 5.34 -20.65 6.40
CA PHE A 205 5.75 -20.75 7.80
C PHE A 205 6.39 -22.10 8.09
N PHE A 206 7.54 -22.10 8.74
CA PHE A 206 8.27 -23.30 9.10
C PHE A 206 9.18 -23.06 10.31
N ASN A 207 9.22 -24.00 11.26
CA ASN A 207 10.14 -23.97 12.40
C ASN A 207 10.23 -22.62 13.16
N GLY A 208 9.10 -21.93 13.36
CA GLY A 208 9.05 -20.61 14.00
C GLY A 208 9.63 -19.47 13.16
N GLN A 209 9.81 -19.69 11.86
CA GLN A 209 10.23 -18.71 10.85
C GLN A 209 9.12 -18.52 9.81
N MET A 210 9.27 -17.48 8.99
CA MET A 210 8.42 -17.27 7.83
C MET A 210 9.24 -16.73 6.65
N GLU A 211 8.81 -17.06 5.44
CA GLU A 211 9.30 -16.45 4.19
C GLU A 211 8.13 -16.01 3.31
N HIS A 212 8.30 -14.88 2.61
CA HIS A 212 7.33 -14.48 1.60
C HIS A 212 7.55 -15.28 0.30
N VAL A 213 6.46 -15.79 -0.26
CA VAL A 213 6.48 -16.59 -1.50
C VAL A 213 5.64 -15.94 -2.60
N ILE A 214 6.15 -15.98 -3.82
CA ILE A 214 5.45 -15.49 -5.02
C ILE A 214 4.92 -16.65 -5.86
N GLY A 215 3.99 -16.37 -6.78
CA GLY A 215 3.22 -17.40 -7.49
C GLY A 215 4.05 -18.51 -8.14
N ASN A 216 5.19 -18.19 -8.76
CA ASN A 216 6.07 -19.21 -9.35
C ASN A 216 6.64 -20.18 -8.32
N ALA A 217 7.05 -19.69 -7.15
CA ALA A 217 7.56 -20.52 -6.06
C ALA A 217 6.45 -21.42 -5.49
N VAL A 218 5.22 -20.88 -5.34
CA VAL A 218 4.07 -21.67 -4.92
C VAL A 218 3.75 -22.79 -5.90
N ILE A 219 3.74 -22.51 -7.20
CA ILE A 219 3.53 -23.53 -8.25
C ILE A 219 4.60 -24.63 -8.16
N GLN A 220 5.85 -24.28 -7.91
CA GLN A 220 6.94 -25.25 -7.74
C GLN A 220 6.70 -26.14 -6.51
N LYS A 221 6.39 -25.55 -5.34
CA LYS A 221 6.06 -26.30 -4.11
C LYS A 221 4.87 -27.25 -4.32
N LEU A 222 3.80 -26.79 -4.99
CA LEU A 222 2.64 -27.62 -5.32
C LEU A 222 3.01 -28.81 -6.22
N LYS A 223 3.86 -28.62 -7.24
CA LYS A 223 4.30 -29.70 -8.13
C LYS A 223 5.23 -30.70 -7.45
N GLN A 224 6.12 -30.22 -6.58
CA GLN A 224 7.13 -31.04 -5.91
C GLN A 224 6.51 -31.92 -4.83
N HIS A 225 5.57 -31.38 -4.05
CA HIS A 225 5.02 -32.06 -2.87
C HIS A 225 3.62 -32.63 -3.09
N ASN A 226 2.92 -32.21 -4.14
CA ASN A 226 1.53 -32.58 -4.44
C ASN A 226 0.60 -32.54 -3.19
N PRO A 227 0.58 -31.43 -2.42
CA PRO A 227 -0.16 -31.35 -1.18
C PRO A 227 -1.66 -31.18 -1.44
N ILE A 228 -2.47 -31.41 -0.40
CA ILE A 228 -3.89 -31.04 -0.42
C ILE A 228 -3.98 -29.54 -0.16
N ILE A 229 -4.69 -28.84 -1.04
CA ILE A 229 -5.01 -27.42 -0.87
C ILE A 229 -6.34 -27.32 -0.12
N GLU A 230 -6.32 -26.73 1.07
CA GLU A 230 -7.47 -26.65 1.97
C GLU A 230 -8.03 -25.23 1.97
N TRP A 231 -9.35 -25.10 1.99
CA TRP A 231 -10.04 -23.82 2.14
C TRP A 231 -10.40 -23.60 3.60
N ASP A 232 -9.83 -22.57 4.22
CA ASP A 232 -10.26 -22.12 5.53
C ASP A 232 -11.49 -21.22 5.37
N LYS A 233 -12.65 -21.69 5.83
CA LYS A 233 -13.91 -20.93 5.76
C LYS A 233 -13.94 -19.71 6.68
N LYS A 234 -13.19 -19.72 7.78
CA LYS A 234 -13.18 -18.62 8.75
C LYS A 234 -12.38 -17.44 8.21
N PHE A 235 -11.24 -17.73 7.59
CA PHE A 235 -10.33 -16.69 7.08
C PHE A 235 -10.57 -16.34 5.61
N GLU A 236 -11.32 -17.19 4.91
CA GLU A 236 -11.53 -17.12 3.48
C GLU A 236 -10.21 -17.06 2.69
N GLU A 237 -9.31 -17.98 3.05
CA GLU A 237 -8.03 -18.21 2.36
C GLU A 237 -7.79 -19.69 2.12
N HIS A 238 -6.99 -19.97 1.10
CA HIS A 238 -6.45 -21.31 0.90
C HIS A 238 -5.08 -21.41 1.57
N HIS A 239 -4.81 -22.58 2.12
CA HIS A 239 -3.48 -22.95 2.56
C HIS A 239 -3.15 -24.38 2.14
N PHE A 240 -1.89 -24.77 2.22
CA PHE A 240 -1.48 -26.16 2.08
C PHE A 240 -0.26 -26.44 2.96
N ARG A 241 -0.14 -27.68 3.40
CA ARG A 241 0.98 -28.13 4.22
C ARG A 241 1.81 -29.17 3.47
N TYR A 242 3.11 -29.14 3.68
CA TYR A 242 4.02 -30.14 3.15
C TYR A 242 5.18 -30.39 4.12
N GLN A 243 5.94 -31.46 3.87
CA GLN A 243 7.17 -31.74 4.61
C GLN A 243 8.38 -31.72 3.67
N GLU A 244 9.46 -31.12 4.14
CA GLU A 244 10.75 -31.09 3.46
C GLU A 244 11.86 -31.28 4.49
N ASN A 245 12.73 -32.28 4.27
CA ASN A 245 13.84 -32.61 5.18
C ASN A 245 13.43 -32.79 6.66
N GLY A 246 12.22 -33.31 6.92
CA GLY A 246 11.67 -33.49 8.26
C GLY A 246 11.09 -32.22 8.90
N ILE A 247 11.09 -31.09 8.19
CA ILE A 247 10.48 -29.82 8.62
C ILE A 247 9.08 -29.74 8.02
N SER A 248 8.10 -29.36 8.84
CA SER A 248 6.74 -29.09 8.38
C SER A 248 6.59 -27.62 7.97
N HIS A 249 5.97 -27.41 6.83
CA HIS A 249 5.68 -26.11 6.24
C HIS A 249 4.16 -25.88 6.18
N ASP A 250 3.73 -24.64 6.37
CA ASP A 250 2.34 -24.19 6.22
C ASP A 250 2.31 -22.94 5.34
N VAL A 251 1.79 -23.08 4.12
CA VAL A 251 1.81 -22.03 3.10
C VAL A 251 0.42 -21.45 2.90
N TRP A 252 0.29 -20.14 3.07
CA TRP A 252 -0.92 -19.37 2.82
C TRP A 252 -0.72 -18.49 1.60
N TYR A 253 -1.48 -18.69 0.52
CA TYR A 253 -1.32 -17.93 -0.72
C TYR A 253 -2.67 -17.51 -1.30
N PRO A 254 -2.80 -16.27 -1.82
CA PRO A 254 -4.02 -15.80 -2.48
C PRO A 254 -4.46 -16.70 -3.64
N SER A 255 -5.72 -17.09 -3.60
CA SER A 255 -6.41 -17.82 -4.67
C SER A 255 -7.41 -16.90 -5.37
N LEU A 256 -7.90 -17.31 -6.55
CA LEU A 256 -9.00 -16.58 -7.21
C LEU A 256 -10.22 -16.42 -6.29
N LYS A 257 -10.53 -17.44 -5.49
CA LYS A 257 -11.66 -17.40 -4.54
C LYS A 257 -11.44 -16.37 -3.44
N SER A 258 -10.27 -16.38 -2.79
CA SER A 258 -9.96 -15.45 -1.70
C SER A 258 -9.86 -14.00 -2.19
N ILE A 259 -9.34 -13.79 -3.42
CA ILE A 259 -9.33 -12.46 -4.05
C ILE A 259 -10.77 -12.00 -4.33
N LYS A 260 -11.62 -12.86 -4.93
CA LYS A 260 -13.03 -12.52 -5.20
C LYS A 260 -13.78 -12.14 -3.93
N SER A 261 -13.64 -12.91 -2.85
CA SER A 261 -14.25 -12.58 -1.56
C SER A 261 -13.90 -11.17 -1.06
N ARG A 262 -12.64 -10.74 -1.24
CA ARG A 262 -12.19 -9.41 -0.78
C ARG A 262 -12.64 -8.29 -1.71
N LEU A 263 -12.75 -8.57 -3.02
CA LEU A 263 -13.36 -7.64 -3.97
C LEU A 263 -14.86 -7.46 -3.68
N ASP A 264 -15.56 -8.53 -3.31
CA ASP A 264 -16.97 -8.48 -2.92
C ASP A 264 -17.15 -7.68 -1.63
N LEU A 265 -16.29 -7.90 -0.64
CA LEU A 265 -16.27 -7.09 0.57
C LEU A 265 -16.03 -5.60 0.26
N ALA A 266 -15.09 -5.29 -0.65
CA ALA A 266 -14.83 -3.91 -1.07
C ALA A 266 -16.07 -3.27 -1.73
N GLU A 267 -16.76 -4.02 -2.59
CA GLU A 267 -17.99 -3.58 -3.26
C GLU A 267 -19.13 -3.36 -2.25
N ASP A 268 -19.35 -4.30 -1.33
CA ASP A 268 -20.38 -4.24 -0.29
C ASP A 268 -20.21 -3.02 0.62
N TYR A 269 -18.95 -2.70 0.96
CA TYR A 269 -18.65 -1.54 1.77
C TYR A 269 -18.55 -0.24 0.97
N GLY A 270 -18.31 -0.29 -0.34
CA GLY A 270 -18.09 0.88 -1.19
C GLY A 270 -16.69 1.49 -1.04
N THR A 271 -15.68 0.65 -0.81
CA THR A 271 -14.26 1.00 -0.82
C THR A 271 -13.65 0.74 -2.20
N GLY A 272 -12.43 1.25 -2.44
CA GLY A 272 -11.63 0.92 -3.61
C GLY A 272 -10.71 -0.28 -3.41
#